data_AF-A0A844Y362-F1
#
_entry.id   AF-A0A844Y362-F1
#
_cell.length_a   1.000
_cell.length_b   1.000
_cell.length_c   1.000
_cell.angle_alpha   90.00
_cell.angle_beta   90.00
_cell.angle_gamma   90.00
#
_symmetry.space_group_name_H-M   'P 1'
#
loop_
_entity.id
_entity.type
_entity.pdbx_description
1 polymer ?
#
loop_
_entity_poly.entity_id
_entity_poly.type
_entity_poly.pdbx_seq_one_letter_code
_entity_poly.pdbx_strand_id
1 'polypeptide(L)'
;MLPITDAEEAVIETARKLTRSLVSKLTERGVQPADATIALAYALHDAATELTGDPVSAIEWMRTAADLMERQMMGGGDGKPTAH
;
A
#
# COMPACT_ATOMS: atom_id res chain seq x y z
N MET A 1 -16.61 -8.94 -5.97
CA MET A 1 -16.03 -7.73 -5.35
C MET A 1 -16.20 -6.60 -6.36
N LEU A 2 -16.67 -5.43 -5.94
CA LEU A 2 -16.77 -4.29 -6.85
C LEU A 2 -15.35 -3.80 -7.22
N PRO A 3 -15.09 -3.42 -8.47
CA PRO A 3 -13.81 -2.86 -8.87
C PRO A 3 -13.52 -1.57 -8.07
N ILE A 4 -12.25 -1.29 -7.81
CA ILE A 4 -11.81 0.03 -7.33
C ILE A 4 -12.36 1.07 -8.31
N THR A 5 -12.99 2.11 -7.78
CA THR A 5 -13.50 3.23 -8.56
C THR A 5 -12.35 4.14 -9.01
N ASP A 6 -12.53 4.86 -10.12
CA ASP A 6 -11.54 5.84 -10.60
C ASP A 6 -11.11 6.84 -9.51
N ALA A 7 -12.04 7.20 -8.62
CA ALA A 7 -11.79 8.09 -7.49
C ALA A 7 -10.84 7.45 -6.46
N GLU A 8 -11.05 6.18 -6.11
CA GLU A 8 -10.18 5.43 -5.21
C GLU A 8 -8.79 5.21 -5.83
N GLU A 9 -8.70 4.97 -7.14
CA GLU A 9 -7.42 4.86 -7.85
C GLU A 9 -6.63 6.18 -7.80
N ALA A 10 -7.29 7.32 -7.99
CA ALA A 10 -6.66 8.63 -7.88
C ALA A 10 -6.12 8.91 -6.46
N VAL A 11 -6.84 8.48 -5.42
CA VAL A 11 -6.39 8.58 -4.02
C VAL A 11 -5.16 7.69 -3.80
N ILE A 12 -5.19 6.45 -4.28
CA ILE A 12 -4.06 5.51 -4.17
C ILE A 12 -2.81 6.08 -4.84
N GLU A 13 -2.92 6.61 -6.06
CA GLU A 13 -1.76 7.17 -6.76
C GLU A 13 -1.23 8.44 -6.07
N THR A 14 -2.12 9.27 -5.52
CA THR A 14 -1.70 10.44 -4.72
C THR A 14 -0.92 10.00 -3.48
N ALA A 15 -1.42 9.01 -2.73
CA ALA A 15 -0.73 8.47 -1.57
C ALA A 15 0.64 7.87 -1.94
N ARG A 16 0.74 7.15 -3.07
CA ARG A 16 2.00 6.60 -3.59
C ARG A 16 3.01 7.70 -3.91
N LYS A 17 2.59 8.79 -4.56
CA LYS A 17 3.46 9.96 -4.85
C LYS A 17 4.01 10.59 -3.58
N LEU A 18 3.15 10.84 -2.59
CA LEU A 18 3.55 11.41 -1.31
C LEU A 18 4.54 10.50 -0.57
N THR A 19 4.29 9.21 -0.57
CA THR A 19 5.15 8.21 0.06
C THR A 19 6.53 8.17 -0.60
N ARG A 20 6.61 8.16 -1.94
CA ARG A 20 7.89 8.24 -2.67
C ARG A 20 8.65 9.53 -2.34
N SER A 21 7.96 10.66 -2.26
CA SER A 21 8.58 11.93 -1.86
C SER A 21 9.12 11.89 -0.44
N LEU A 22 8.39 11.28 0.49
CA LEU A 22 8.84 11.12 1.87
C LEU A 22 10.09 10.24 1.97
N VAL A 23 10.12 9.10 1.26
CA VAL A 23 11.32 8.24 1.19
C VAL A 23 12.52 9.01 0.65
N SER A 24 12.36 9.80 -0.42
CA SER A 24 13.43 10.65 -0.96
C SER A 24 13.98 11.59 0.10
N LYS A 25 13.09 12.31 0.79
CA LYS A 25 13.46 13.27 1.85
C LYS A 25 14.16 12.63 3.04
N LEU A 26 13.77 11.41 3.42
CA LEU A 26 14.45 10.65 4.48
C LEU A 26 15.85 10.20 4.02
N THR A 27 15.95 9.75 2.77
CA THR A 27 17.23 9.34 2.16
C THR A 27 18.20 10.52 2.04
N GLU A 28 17.73 11.70 1.64
CA GLU A 28 18.50 12.96 1.62
C GLU A 28 19.04 13.35 3.01
N ARG A 29 18.38 12.88 4.09
CA ARG A 29 18.82 13.07 5.48
C ARG A 29 19.75 11.95 5.99
N GLY A 30 20.16 11.02 5.12
CA GLY A 30 21.07 9.93 5.44
C GLY A 30 20.40 8.65 5.96
N VAL A 31 19.08 8.59 5.99
CA VAL A 31 18.36 7.36 6.34
C VAL A 31 18.50 6.35 5.20
N GLN A 32 18.77 5.08 5.51
CA GLN A 32 18.83 4.06 4.47
C GLN A 32 17.43 3.85 3.87
N PRO A 33 17.31 3.62 2.55
CA PRO A 33 16.00 3.41 1.93
C PRO A 33 15.17 2.31 2.58
N ALA A 34 15.82 1.21 3.02
CA ALA A 34 15.15 0.12 3.73
C ALA A 34 14.55 0.58 5.07
N ASP A 35 15.31 1.34 5.86
CA ASP A 35 14.82 1.89 7.15
C ASP A 35 13.68 2.87 6.94
N ALA A 36 13.73 3.70 5.89
CA ALA A 36 12.64 4.60 5.52
C ALA A 36 11.36 3.83 5.16
N THR A 37 11.47 2.71 4.44
CA THR A 37 10.32 1.84 4.13
C THR A 37 9.77 1.17 5.39
N ILE A 38 10.62 0.73 6.32
CA ILE A 38 10.18 0.18 7.61
C ILE A 38 9.42 1.25 8.40
N ALA A 39 9.95 2.48 8.50
CA ALA A 39 9.28 3.57 9.20
C ALA A 39 7.88 3.89 8.64
N LEU A 40 7.71 3.78 7.31
CA LEU A 40 6.40 3.92 6.68
C LEU A 40 5.43 2.79 7.03
N ALA A 41 5.93 1.56 7.19
CA ALA A 41 5.09 0.45 7.65
C ALA A 41 4.56 0.69 9.07
N TYR A 42 5.39 1.26 9.96
CA TYR A 42 4.94 1.70 11.30
C TYR A 42 3.92 2.83 11.21
N ALA A 43 4.14 3.84 10.38
CA ALA A 43 3.17 4.92 10.19
C ALA A 43 1.81 4.43 9.65
N LEU A 44 1.83 3.42 8.76
CA LEU A 44 0.62 2.75 8.30
C LEU A 44 -0.07 1.96 9.43
N HIS A 45 0.71 1.31 10.29
CA HIS A 45 0.18 0.59 11.46
C HIS A 45 -0.50 1.54 12.45
N ASP A 46 0.06 2.73 12.69
CA ASP A 46 -0.57 3.76 13.53
C ASP A 46 -1.94 4.17 12.95
N ALA A 47 -2.00 4.49 11.66
CA ALA A 47 -3.26 4.84 10.99
C ALA A 47 -4.28 3.70 10.98
N ALA A 48 -3.82 2.46 10.79
CA ALA A 48 -4.69 1.28 10.87
C ALA A 48 -5.18 1.02 12.30
N THR A 49 -4.38 1.35 13.32
CA THR A 49 -4.77 1.28 14.73
C THR A 49 -5.84 2.31 15.05
N GLU A 50 -5.72 3.54 14.54
CA GLU A 50 -6.78 4.55 14.66
C GLU A 50 -8.10 4.08 14.00
N LEU A 51 -8.02 3.41 12.84
CA LEU A 51 -9.18 2.89 12.13
C LEU A 51 -9.86 1.72 12.85
N THR A 52 -9.08 0.80 13.39
CA THR A 52 -9.58 -0.46 13.98
C THR A 52 -9.86 -0.36 15.48
N GLY A 53 -9.26 0.63 16.16
CA GLY A 53 -9.32 0.80 17.61
C GLY A 53 -8.44 -0.16 18.41
N ASP A 54 -7.69 -1.06 17.74
CA ASP A 54 -6.87 -2.09 18.37
C ASP A 54 -5.62 -2.40 17.53
N PRO A 55 -4.40 -2.35 18.11
CA PRO A 55 -3.16 -2.53 17.35
C PRO A 55 -2.97 -3.94 16.79
N VAL A 56 -3.60 -4.97 17.37
CA VAL A 56 -3.54 -6.33 16.84
C VAL A 56 -4.43 -6.46 15.60
N SER A 57 -5.66 -5.95 15.70
CA SER A 57 -6.61 -5.87 14.58
C SER A 57 -6.07 -5.04 13.42
N ALA A 58 -5.29 -3.99 13.70
CA ALA A 58 -4.60 -3.21 12.69
C ALA A 58 -3.64 -4.06 11.83
N ILE A 59 -2.90 -4.99 12.44
CA ILE A 59 -2.01 -5.90 11.70
C ILE A 59 -2.81 -6.83 10.79
N GLU A 60 -3.93 -7.40 11.25
CA GLU A 60 -4.79 -8.25 10.40
C GLU A 60 -5.43 -7.45 9.26
N TRP A 61 -5.82 -6.20 9.52
CA TRP A 61 -6.31 -5.29 8.49
C TRP A 61 -5.23 -5.01 7.44
N MET A 62 -4.00 -4.72 7.86
CA MET A 62 -2.87 -4.49 6.95
C MET A 62 -2.54 -5.73 6.11
N ARG A 63 -2.63 -6.94 6.67
CA ARG A 63 -2.48 -8.19 5.91
C ARG A 63 -3.58 -8.35 4.87
N THR A 64 -4.83 -8.08 5.25
CA THR A 64 -5.97 -8.10 4.32
C THR A 64 -5.79 -7.10 3.18
N ALA A 65 -5.24 -5.91 3.47
CA ALA A 65 -4.90 -4.92 2.46
C ALA A 65 -3.75 -5.39 1.55
N ALA A 66 -2.75 -6.08 2.08
CA ALA A 66 -1.68 -6.69 1.29
C ALA A 66 -2.20 -7.78 0.34
N ASP A 67 -3.06 -8.68 0.83
CA ASP A 67 -3.71 -9.71 0.00
C ASP A 67 -4.55 -9.09 -1.12
N LEU A 68 -5.21 -7.95 -0.85
CA LEU A 68 -5.95 -7.21 -1.87
C LEU A 68 -5.02 -6.67 -2.96
N MET A 69 -3.90 -6.05 -2.57
CA MET A 69 -2.89 -5.56 -3.52
C MET A 69 -2.32 -6.70 -4.36
N GLU A 70 -1.97 -7.83 -3.72
CA GLU A 70 -1.45 -9.01 -4.38
C GLU A 70 -2.43 -9.55 -5.44
N ARG A 71 -3.70 -9.72 -5.06
CA ARG A 71 -4.76 -10.16 -5.99
C ARG A 71 -4.95 -9.19 -7.15
N GLN A 72 -4.83 -7.89 -6.94
CA GLN A 72 -4.93 -6.90 -8.01
C GLN A 72 -3.74 -6.97 -8.98
N MET A 73 -2.54 -7.16 -8.44
CA MET A 73 -1.32 -7.32 -9.25
C MET A 73 -1.36 -8.61 -10.07
N MET A 74 -1.86 -9.70 -9.47
CA MET A 74 -2.00 -10.99 -10.16
C MET A 74 -3.17 -11.03 -11.13
N GLY A 75 -4.32 -10.43 -10.77
CA GLY A 75 -5.53 -10.39 -11.60
C GLY A 75 -5.48 -9.42 -12.78
N GLY A 76 -4.46 -8.57 -12.85
CA GLY A 76 -4.16 -7.72 -14.01
C GLY A 76 -3.42 -8.43 -15.15
N GLY A 77 -3.03 -9.70 -14.96
CA GLY A 77 -2.49 -10.58 -15.99
C GLY A 77 -3.51 -11.64 -16.41
N ASP A 78 -3.83 -11.68 -17.70
CA ASP A 78 -4.53 -12.77 -18.41
C ASP A 78 -6.05 -12.91 -18.26
N GLY A 79 -6.74 -12.06 -19.02
CA GLY A 79 -8.10 -12.28 -19.52
C GLY A 79 -8.19 -12.35 -21.06
N LYS A 80 -7.11 -12.73 -21.76
CA LYS A 80 -7.18 -13.10 -23.19
C LYS A 80 -6.60 -14.50 -23.37
N PRO A 81 -7.37 -15.45 -23.94
CA PRO A 81 -6.77 -16.68 -24.43
C PRO A 81 -5.81 -16.29 -25.56
N THR A 82 -4.53 -16.55 -25.37
CA THR A 82 -3.56 -16.54 -26.46
C THR A 82 -3.89 -17.71 -27.37
N ALA A 83 -4.57 -17.41 -28.48
CA ALA A 83 -4.72 -18.33 -29.58
C ALA A 83 -3.36 -18.50 -30.27
N HIS A 84 -2.68 -19.61 -29.96
CA HIS A 84 -1.64 -20.19 -30.81
C HIS A 84 -1.88 -21.70 -30.90
#